data_AF-A0A2W6TY39-F1
#
_entry.id   AF-A0A2W6TY39-F1
#
_cell.length_a   1.000
_cell.length_b   1.000
_cell.length_c   1.000
_cell.angle_alpha   90.00
_cell.angle_beta   90.00
_cell.angle_gamma   90.00
#
_symmetry.space_group_name_H-M   'P 1'
#
loop_
_entity.id
_entity.type
_entity.pdbx_description
1 polymer ?
#
loop_
_entity_poly.entity_id
_entity_poly.type
_entity_poly.pdbx_seq_one_letter_code
_entity_poly.pdbx_strand_id
1 'polypeptide(L)'
;MTATLLLVAAALLVGLGGLMAALDAALGVTGRSDLIDSAATGRNGAALLRIAADPEAHGNAVVFIRILAETTAAVLVTAAFTSLFDSIWWAMLAA
;
A
#
# COMPACT_ATOMS: atom_id res chain seq x y z
N MET A 1 -11.43 -22.12 -8.29
CA MET A 1 -11.19 -21.69 -6.89
C MET A 1 -9.87 -20.94 -6.75
N THR A 2 -8.75 -21.49 -7.24
CA THR A 2 -7.42 -20.85 -7.15
C THR A 2 -7.40 -19.44 -7.72
N ALA A 3 -7.90 -19.22 -8.94
CA ALA A 3 -7.89 -17.89 -9.55
C ALA A 3 -8.74 -16.87 -8.78
N THR A 4 -9.89 -17.28 -8.22
CA THR A 4 -10.71 -16.44 -7.34
C THR A 4 -9.93 -16.00 -6.11
N LEU A 5 -9.17 -16.91 -5.48
CA LEU A 5 -8.33 -16.58 -4.33
C LEU A 5 -7.21 -15.60 -4.70
N LEU A 6 -6.57 -15.78 -5.86
CA LEU A 6 -5.55 -14.87 -6.38
C LEU A 6 -6.11 -13.46 -6.59
N LEU A 7 -7.30 -13.33 -7.19
CA LEU A 7 -7.95 -12.04 -7.42
C LEU A 7 -8.41 -11.37 -6.13
N VAL A 8 -8.93 -12.14 -5.16
CA VAL A 8 -9.28 -11.59 -3.84
C VAL A 8 -8.03 -11.08 -3.12
N ALA A 9 -6.93 -11.84 -3.14
CA ALA A 9 -5.66 -11.42 -2.55
C ALA A 9 -5.10 -10.17 -3.25
N ALA A 10 -5.15 -10.11 -4.58
CA ALA A 10 -4.75 -8.94 -5.35
C ALA A 10 -5.60 -7.71 -4.99
N ALA A 11 -6.92 -7.85 -4.90
CA ALA A 11 -7.81 -6.75 -4.52
C ALA A 11 -7.50 -6.22 -3.10
N LEU A 12 -7.22 -7.11 -2.16
CA LEU A 12 -6.79 -6.72 -0.81
C LEU A 12 -5.45 -5.97 -0.82
N LEU A 13 -4.48 -6.43 -1.62
CA LEU A 13 -3.18 -5.76 -1.79
C LEU A 13 -3.32 -4.39 -2.45
N VAL A 14 -4.19 -4.24 -3.45
CA VAL A 14 -4.51 -2.94 -4.05
C VAL A 14 -5.13 -2.00 -3.02
N GLY A 15 -6.05 -2.50 -2.19
CA GLY A 15 -6.61 -1.74 -1.06
C GLY A 15 -5.53 -1.29 -0.07
N LEU A 16 -4.57 -2.16 0.24
CA LEU A 16 -3.41 -1.82 1.06
C LEU A 16 -2.51 -0.77 0.39
N GLY A 17 -2.23 -0.90 -0.90
CA GLY A 17 -1.48 0.08 -1.68
C GLY A 17 -2.16 1.45 -1.68
N GLY A 18 -3.48 1.49 -1.84
CA GLY A 18 -4.29 2.71 -1.73
C GLY A 18 -4.23 3.34 -0.33
N LEU A 19 -4.25 2.54 0.73
CA LEU A 19 -4.03 3.03 2.09
C LEU A 19 -2.63 3.64 2.25
N MET A 20 -1.58 2.98 1.74
CA MET A 20 -0.23 3.53 1.77
C MET A 20 -0.11 4.83 0.95
N ALA A 21 -0.79 4.94 -0.18
CA ALA A 21 -0.84 6.18 -0.96
C ALA A 21 -1.51 7.33 -0.18
N ALA A 22 -2.57 7.04 0.57
CA ALA A 22 -3.20 8.03 1.44
C ALA A 22 -2.29 8.46 2.59
N LEU A 23 -1.53 7.51 3.18
CA LEU A 23 -0.55 7.80 4.23
C LEU A 23 0.62 8.64 3.70
N ASP A 24 1.14 8.32 2.51
CA ASP A 24 2.20 9.07 1.83
C ASP A 24 1.76 10.53 1.59
N ALA A 25 0.53 10.72 1.08
CA ALA A 25 -0.05 12.05 0.89
C ALA A 25 -0.21 12.81 2.22
N ALA A 26 -0.66 12.14 3.28
CA ALA A 26 -0.82 12.74 4.60
C ALA A 26 0.53 13.15 5.22
N LEU A 27 1.56 12.29 5.13
CA LEU A 27 2.91 12.60 5.60
C LEU A 27 3.56 13.72 4.79
N GLY A 28 3.29 13.78 3.48
CA GLY A 28 3.82 14.83 2.60
C GLY A 28 3.31 16.24 2.88
N VAL A 29 2.16 16.38 3.55
CA VAL A 29 1.58 17.69 3.92
C VAL A 29 1.64 18.01 5.42
N THR A 30 2.05 17.04 6.25
CA THR A 30 2.09 17.21 7.71
C THR A 30 3.51 17.49 8.19
N GLY A 31 3.73 18.65 8.78
CA GLY A 31 5.04 19.03 9.32
C GLY A 31 5.38 18.32 10.62
N ARG A 32 6.69 18.30 10.96
CA ARG A 32 7.18 17.75 12.24
C ARG A 32 6.56 18.44 13.45
N SER A 33 6.39 19.77 13.41
CA SER A 33 5.72 20.55 14.46
C SER A 33 4.27 20.09 14.64
N ASP A 34 3.55 19.90 13.53
CA ASP A 34 2.14 19.53 13.54
C ASP A 34 1.95 18.14 14.16
N LEU A 35 2.89 17.23 13.94
CA LEU A 35 2.91 15.91 14.59
C LEU A 35 3.14 16.02 16.10
N ILE A 36 4.03 16.92 16.55
CA ILE A 36 4.29 17.15 17.98
C ILE A 36 3.06 17.76 18.66
N ASP A 37 2.43 18.73 18.03
CA ASP A 37 1.22 19.38 18.55
C ASP A 37 0.05 18.40 18.61
N SER A 38 -0.13 17.59 17.56
CA SER A 38 -1.10 16.50 17.53
C SER A 38 -0.83 15.45 18.60
N ALA A 39 0.44 15.20 18.93
CA ALA A 39 0.82 14.26 19.97
C ALA A 39 0.48 14.73 21.38
N ALA A 40 0.46 16.04 21.63
CA ALA A 40 0.15 16.62 22.93
C ALA A 40 -1.31 16.39 23.36
N THR A 41 -2.22 16.24 22.40
CA THR A 41 -3.67 16.10 22.66
C THR A 41 -4.24 14.75 22.19
N GLY A 42 -3.52 14.04 21.33
CA GLY A 42 -3.99 12.80 20.71
C GLY A 42 -3.78 11.54 21.55
N ARG A 43 -4.76 10.62 21.47
CA ARG A 43 -4.71 9.25 22.01
C ARG A 43 -3.49 8.43 21.55
N ASN A 44 -2.85 8.80 20.45
CA ASN A 44 -1.69 8.12 19.88
C ASN A 44 -0.39 8.94 20.01
N GLY A 45 -0.28 9.81 21.02
CA GLY A 45 0.84 10.76 21.14
C GLY A 45 2.23 10.13 21.08
N ALA A 46 2.45 8.98 21.74
CA ALA A 46 3.74 8.29 21.68
C ALA A 46 4.13 7.83 20.26
N ALA A 47 3.17 7.39 19.44
CA ALA A 47 3.43 7.00 18.06
C ALA A 47 3.72 8.21 17.17
N LEU A 48 2.95 9.29 17.34
CA LEU A 48 3.16 10.55 16.62
C LEU A 48 4.53 11.16 16.92
N LEU A 49 4.99 11.13 18.17
CA LEU A 49 6.34 11.57 18.54
C LEU A 49 7.44 10.71 17.89
N ARG A 50 7.23 9.40 17.74
CA ARG A 50 8.17 8.52 17.03
C ARG A 50 8.25 8.84 15.54
N ILE A 51 7.11 9.13 14.91
CA ILE A 51 7.08 9.58 13.50
C ILE A 51 7.78 10.94 13.39
N ALA A 52 7.50 11.88 14.31
CA ALA A 52 8.12 13.20 14.31
C ALA A 52 9.64 13.16 14.54
N ALA A 53 10.16 12.12 15.21
CA ALA A 53 11.59 11.95 15.42
C ALA A 53 12.34 11.64 14.11
N ASP A 54 11.70 10.90 13.20
CA ASP A 54 12.27 10.54 11.89
C ASP A 54 11.15 10.38 10.82
N PRO A 55 10.59 11.49 10.30
CA PRO A 55 9.46 11.43 9.36
C PRO A 55 9.85 10.78 8.03
N GLU A 56 11.10 10.98 7.59
CA GLU A 56 11.60 10.49 6.31
C GLU A 56 11.69 8.96 6.29
N ALA A 57 12.20 8.33 7.36
CA ALA A 57 12.21 6.88 7.46
C ALA A 57 10.80 6.26 7.42
N HIS A 58 9.83 6.89 8.08
CA HIS A 58 8.43 6.42 8.05
C HIS A 58 7.81 6.62 6.66
N GLY A 59 8.07 7.74 6.00
CA GLY A 59 7.65 7.98 4.61
C GLY A 59 8.22 6.95 3.65
N ASN A 60 9.52 6.69 3.72
CA ASN A 60 10.19 5.67 2.91
C ASN A 60 9.61 4.27 3.12
N ALA A 61 9.28 3.91 4.37
CA ALA A 61 8.63 2.64 4.67
C ALA A 61 7.23 2.53 4.05
N VAL A 62 6.43 3.59 4.10
CA VAL A 62 5.09 3.65 3.47
C VAL A 62 5.20 3.45 1.95
N VAL A 63 6.12 4.17 1.30
CA VAL A 63 6.34 4.04 -0.15
C VAL A 63 6.84 2.64 -0.51
N PHE A 64 7.74 2.07 0.27
CA PHE A 64 8.23 0.70 0.06
C PHE A 64 7.09 -0.32 0.13
N ILE A 65 6.24 -0.24 1.17
CA ILE A 65 5.09 -1.15 1.33
C ILE A 65 4.10 -0.97 0.18
N ARG A 66 3.85 0.27 -0.28
CA ARG A 66 3.00 0.54 -1.46
C ARG A 66 3.51 -0.22 -2.69
N ILE A 67 4.78 -0.03 -3.04
CA ILE A 67 5.37 -0.65 -4.22
C ILE A 67 5.35 -2.17 -4.09
N LEU A 68 5.67 -2.71 -2.91
CA LEU A 68 5.61 -4.15 -2.66
C LEU A 68 4.20 -4.71 -2.86
N ALA A 69 3.18 -4.02 -2.35
CA ALA A 69 1.78 -4.44 -2.48
C ALA A 69 1.31 -4.39 -3.95
N GLU A 70 1.59 -3.30 -4.65
CA GLU A 70 1.21 -3.10 -6.06
C GLU A 70 1.89 -4.11 -6.99
N THR A 71 3.19 -4.30 -6.84
CA THR A 71 3.95 -5.27 -7.65
C THR A 71 3.49 -6.70 -7.40
N THR A 72 3.24 -7.06 -6.14
CA THR A 72 2.70 -8.38 -5.80
C THR A 72 1.29 -8.55 -6.38
N ALA A 73 0.41 -7.56 -6.25
CA ALA A 73 -0.93 -7.60 -6.82
C ALA A 73 -0.91 -7.81 -8.34
N ALA A 74 -0.04 -7.07 -9.07
CA ALA A 74 0.12 -7.22 -10.51
C ALA A 74 0.53 -8.66 -10.91
N VAL A 75 1.46 -9.27 -10.15
CA VAL A 75 1.87 -10.67 -10.38
C VAL A 75 0.71 -11.64 -10.10
N LEU A 76 -0.06 -11.42 -9.04
CA LEU A 76 -1.22 -12.28 -8.72
C LEU A 76 -2.33 -12.18 -9.77
N VAL A 77 -2.62 -10.98 -10.28
CA VAL A 77 -3.58 -10.76 -11.37
C VAL A 77 -3.12 -11.48 -12.64
N THR A 78 -1.84 -11.32 -13.01
CA THR A 78 -1.25 -12.02 -14.15
C THR A 78 -1.36 -13.54 -14.02
N ALA A 79 -1.02 -14.08 -12.85
CA ALA A 79 -1.15 -15.50 -12.56
C ALA A 79 -2.61 -15.98 -12.62
N ALA A 80 -3.55 -15.19 -12.11
CA ALA A 80 -4.97 -15.50 -12.17
C ALA A 80 -5.44 -15.56 -13.63
N PHE A 81 -5.14 -14.56 -14.45
CA PHE A 81 -5.66 -14.48 -15.81
C PHE A 81 -5.00 -15.50 -16.74
N THR A 82 -3.73 -15.84 -16.52
CA THR A 82 -3.09 -16.95 -17.24
C THR A 82 -3.78 -18.29 -16.99
N SER A 83 -4.47 -18.43 -15.85
CA SER A 83 -5.27 -19.63 -15.54
C SER A 83 -6.73 -19.56 -16.02
N LEU A 84 -7.26 -18.37 -16.35
CA LEU A 84 -8.62 -18.19 -16.85
C LEU A 84 -8.72 -18.22 -18.38
N PHE A 85 -7.69 -17.77 -19.08
CA PHE A 85 -7.68 -17.64 -20.53
C PHE A 85 -6.86 -18.77 -21.16
N ASP A 86 -7.41 -19.38 -22.22
CA ASP A 86 -6.69 -20.40 -23.00
C ASP A 86 -5.53 -19.82 -23.82
N SER A 87 -5.61 -18.53 -24.16
CA SER A 87 -4.56 -17.81 -24.89
C SER A 87 -3.79 -16.90 -23.94
N ILE A 88 -2.48 -17.14 -23.84
CA ILE A 88 -1.57 -16.32 -23.04
C ILE A 88 -1.57 -14.84 -23.48
N TRP A 89 -1.77 -14.57 -24.77
CA TRP A 89 -1.82 -13.19 -25.28
C TRP A 89 -3.04 -12.43 -24.78
N TRP A 90 -4.21 -13.10 -24.73
CA TRP A 90 -5.42 -12.50 -24.18
C TRP A 90 -5.35 -12.39 -22.65
N ALA A 91 -4.71 -13.37 -21.98
CA ALA A 91 -4.46 -13.31 -20.55
C ALA A 91 -3.61 -12.09 -20.17
N MET A 92 -2.50 -11.87 -20.87
CA MET A 92 -1.58 -10.75 -20.61
C MET A 92 -2.18 -9.39 -20.93
N LEU A 93 -3.06 -9.30 -21.93
CA LEU A 93 -3.74 -8.04 -22.25
C LEU A 93 -4.77 -7.66 -21.19
N ALA A 94 -5.45 -8.65 -20.61
CA ALA A 94 -6.45 -8.41 -19.58
C ALA A 94 -5.83 -8.06 -18.22
N ALA A 95 -4.64 -8.63 -17.92
CA ALA A 95 -3.97 -8.54 -16.63
C ALA A 95 -3.35 -7.15 -16.39
#